data_AF-A0A7Z9UBX8-F1
#
_entry.id   AF-A0A7Z9UBX8-F1
#
_cell.length_a   1.000
_cell.length_b   1.000
_cell.length_c   1.000
_cell.angle_alpha   90.00
_cell.angle_beta   90.00
_cell.angle_gamma   90.00
#
_symmetry.space_group_name_H-M   'P 1'
#
loop_
_entity.id
_entity.type
_entity.pdbx_description
1 polymer ?
#
loop_
_entity_poly.entity_id
_entity_poly.type
_entity_poly.pdbx_seq_one_letter_code
_entity_poly.pdbx_strand_id
1 'polypeptide(L)'
;MSHRNIAILIDGGFFLKRLPKLVNADDCDTVTKVTDCIRRMCKQHIRFLTGDSSRQWHQHVYRIFFYDALPYDGKAHHPIDNRAIDFAKSDVAKYRHELFDALRKQRKVALRLGKVNKDRDWTINPRYTKKLLKTREWLSALDQIPSPEGDALPDETSLTLTPEQTQSLLNLRDLWSSLDGGTVSLGLH
;
A
#
# COMPACT_ATOMS: atom_id res chain seq x y z
N MET A 1 13.55 7.59 44.53
CA MET A 1 13.64 6.70 43.36
C MET A 1 12.77 7.30 42.25
N SER A 2 13.29 7.52 41.04
CA SER A 2 12.46 7.99 39.91
C SER A 2 11.52 6.86 39.48
N HIS A 3 10.22 7.06 39.65
CA HIS A 3 9.20 6.09 39.30
C HIS A 3 8.97 6.09 37.77
N ARG A 4 9.32 4.97 37.12
CA ARG A 4 9.13 4.73 35.67
C ARG A 4 7.66 4.41 35.38
N ASN A 5 6.82 5.45 35.29
CA ASN A 5 5.37 5.27 35.24
C ASN A 5 4.75 5.52 33.87
N ILE A 6 5.52 5.98 32.87
CA ILE A 6 4.97 6.38 31.58
C ILE A 6 5.27 5.32 30.51
N ALA A 7 4.22 4.74 29.94
CA ALA A 7 4.31 3.95 28.72
C ALA A 7 3.86 4.79 27.52
N ILE A 8 4.56 4.68 26.39
CA ILE A 8 4.18 5.35 25.14
C ILE A 8 3.82 4.27 24.12
N LEU A 9 2.70 4.44 23.43
CA LEU A 9 2.30 3.58 22.31
C LEU A 9 2.31 4.40 21.03
N ILE A 10 3.01 3.90 20.02
CA ILE A 10 3.11 4.49 18.69
C ILE A 10 2.48 3.52 17.70
N ASP A 11 1.43 3.96 17.00
CA ASP A 11 0.95 3.31 15.78
C ASP A 11 1.92 3.66 14.64
N GLY A 12 2.75 2.69 14.26
CA GLY A 12 3.81 2.86 13.28
C GLY A 12 3.29 3.13 11.87
N GLY A 13 2.23 2.44 11.46
CA GLY A 13 1.60 2.63 10.15
C GLY A 13 1.03 4.04 9.99
N PHE A 14 0.31 4.52 11.01
CA PHE A 14 -0.20 5.90 11.06
C PHE A 14 0.93 6.92 11.16
N PHE A 15 1.89 6.69 12.07
CA PHE A 15 3.00 7.60 12.32
C PHE A 15 3.81 7.87 11.05
N LEU A 16 4.21 6.82 10.31
CA LEU A 16 5.03 6.96 9.11
C LEU A 16 4.29 7.67 7.97
N LYS A 17 2.96 7.49 7.85
CA LYS A 17 2.14 8.24 6.90
C LYS A 17 1.99 9.71 7.28
N ARG A 18 2.04 10.02 8.58
CA ARG A 18 1.81 11.37 9.10
C ARG A 18 3.10 12.19 9.19
N LEU A 19 4.23 11.56 9.49
CA LEU A 19 5.51 12.22 9.77
C LEU A 19 5.94 13.22 8.69
N PRO A 20 5.88 12.93 7.37
CA PRO A 20 6.28 13.88 6.33
C PRO A 20 5.42 15.15 6.26
N LYS A 21 4.24 15.17 6.92
CA LYS A 21 3.38 16.35 7.03
C LYS A 21 3.67 17.20 8.27
N LEU A 22 4.54 16.72 9.16
CA LEU A 22 4.83 17.34 10.46
C LEU A 22 6.27 17.86 10.57
N VAL A 23 7.16 17.39 9.69
CA VAL A 23 8.58 17.72 9.68
C VAL A 23 9.02 18.06 8.25
N ASN A 24 10.19 18.66 8.09
CA ASN A 24 10.75 18.88 6.75
C ASN A 24 11.07 17.54 6.09
N ALA A 25 11.06 17.48 4.76
CA ALA A 25 11.38 16.25 4.03
C ALA A 25 12.74 15.67 4.43
N ASP A 26 13.74 16.55 4.59
CA ASP A 26 15.10 16.20 4.99
C ASP A 26 15.19 15.65 6.41
N ASP A 27 14.16 15.79 7.26
CA ASP A 27 14.13 15.27 8.62
C ASP A 27 13.56 13.83 8.70
N CYS A 28 13.04 13.29 7.58
CA CYS A 28 12.45 11.95 7.52
C CYS A 28 12.83 11.13 6.28
N ASP A 29 13.83 11.56 5.52
CA ASP A 29 14.32 10.90 4.30
C ASP A 29 15.05 9.56 4.56
N THR A 30 15.57 9.36 5.77
CA THR A 30 16.41 8.22 6.15
C THR A 30 15.91 7.58 7.44
N VAL A 31 16.16 6.28 7.58
CA VAL A 31 15.75 5.50 8.76
C VAL A 31 16.29 6.10 10.07
N THR A 32 17.54 6.55 10.07
CA THR A 32 18.17 7.19 11.23
C THR A 32 17.40 8.45 11.64
N LYS A 33 17.10 9.35 10.69
CA LYS A 33 16.38 10.59 11.00
C LYS A 33 14.94 10.34 11.45
N VAL A 34 14.26 9.35 10.88
CA VAL A 34 12.93 8.91 11.36
C VAL A 34 13.01 8.39 12.79
N THR A 35 14.00 7.58 13.11
CA THR A 35 14.24 7.06 14.46
C THR A 35 14.54 8.18 15.46
N ASP A 36 15.34 9.16 15.06
CA ASP A 36 15.65 10.36 15.86
C ASP A 36 14.42 11.24 16.05
N CYS A 37 13.56 11.37 15.04
CA CYS A 37 12.28 12.05 15.14
C CYS A 37 11.37 11.38 16.18
N ILE A 38 11.23 10.05 16.14
CA ILE A 38 10.46 9.30 17.15
C ILE A 38 11.00 9.59 18.56
N ARG A 39 12.32 9.51 18.73
CA ARG A 39 12.99 9.77 20.02
C ARG A 39 12.76 11.20 20.49
N ARG A 40 12.88 12.19 19.60
CA ARG A 40 12.68 13.61 19.89
C ARG A 40 11.24 13.89 20.31
N MET A 41 10.26 13.36 19.59
CA MET A 41 8.84 13.51 19.92
C MET A 41 8.51 12.85 21.27
N CYS A 42 9.03 11.65 21.54
CA CYS A 42 8.87 11.00 22.84
C CYS A 42 9.49 11.84 23.97
N LYS A 43 10.71 12.36 23.80
CA LYS A 43 11.36 13.24 24.76
C LYS A 43 10.53 14.50 25.04
N GLN A 44 10.04 15.16 23.98
CA GLN A 44 9.21 16.35 24.11
C GLN A 44 7.91 16.06 24.88
N HIS A 45 7.27 14.92 24.59
CA HIS A 45 6.06 14.50 25.29
C HIS A 45 6.33 14.26 26.79
N ILE A 46 7.43 13.57 27.13
CA ILE A 46 7.81 13.36 28.53
C ILE A 46 8.12 14.68 29.24
N ARG A 47 8.86 15.59 28.58
CA ARG A 47 9.13 16.92 29.13
C ARG A 47 7.82 17.69 29.39
N PHE A 48 6.85 17.60 28.48
CA PHE A 48 5.56 18.24 28.64
C PHE A 48 4.78 17.68 29.84
N LEU A 49 4.75 16.35 30.01
CA LEU A 49 4.02 15.71 31.11
C LEU A 49 4.66 15.87 32.48
N THR A 50 5.99 15.90 32.54
CA THR A 50 6.75 15.84 33.81
C THR A 50 7.36 17.18 34.22
N GLY A 51 7.44 18.15 33.31
CA GLY A 51 8.22 19.37 33.48
C GLY A 51 9.74 19.15 33.46
N ASP A 52 10.22 17.90 33.40
CA ASP A 52 11.64 17.58 33.46
C ASP A 52 12.31 17.81 32.10
N SER A 53 13.19 18.82 32.06
CA SER A 53 14.00 19.16 30.89
C SER A 53 15.35 18.43 30.84
N SER A 54 15.63 17.54 31.80
CA SER A 54 16.89 16.84 31.91
C SER A 54 17.18 15.97 30.68
N ARG A 55 18.48 15.68 30.49
CA ARG A 55 18.93 14.70 29.49
C ARG A 55 18.47 13.27 29.83
N GLN A 56 18.02 13.04 31.05
CA GLN A 56 17.65 11.73 31.59
C GLN A 56 16.15 11.44 31.50
N TRP A 57 15.42 12.08 30.57
CA TRP A 57 13.98 11.88 30.34
C TRP A 57 13.52 10.41 30.28
N HIS A 58 14.38 9.49 29.82
CA HIS A 58 14.09 8.05 29.84
C HIS A 58 13.81 7.51 31.24
N GLN A 59 14.23 8.17 32.32
CA GLN A 59 13.97 7.73 33.70
C GLN A 59 12.48 7.72 34.04
N HIS A 60 11.66 8.56 33.39
CA HIS A 60 10.19 8.56 33.55
C HIS A 60 9.50 7.48 32.71
N VAL A 61 10.19 6.99 31.67
CA VAL A 61 9.62 6.05 30.70
C VAL A 61 9.75 4.61 31.19
N TYR A 62 8.65 3.87 31.24
CA TYR A 62 8.66 2.42 31.37
C TYR A 62 9.13 1.78 30.06
N ARG A 63 8.35 1.93 28.99
CA ARG A 63 8.60 1.35 27.65
C ARG A 63 7.91 2.19 26.57
N ILE A 64 8.52 2.25 25.39
CA ILE A 64 7.92 2.78 24.16
C ILE A 64 7.56 1.58 23.29
N PHE A 65 6.28 1.37 23.02
CA PHE A 65 5.79 0.31 22.17
C PHE A 65 5.53 0.85 20.77
N PHE A 66 6.17 0.26 19.78
CA PHE A 66 5.94 0.58 18.37
C PHE A 66 5.14 -0.56 17.73
N TYR A 67 3.89 -0.29 17.38
CA TYR A 67 2.96 -1.24 16.77
C TYR A 67 2.97 -1.10 15.26
N ASP A 68 3.22 -2.20 14.57
CA ASP A 68 3.23 -2.23 13.11
C ASP A 68 3.02 -3.66 12.62
N ALA A 69 3.08 -3.88 11.32
CA ALA A 69 3.12 -5.22 10.74
C ALA A 69 4.42 -5.43 9.95
N LEU A 70 4.89 -6.68 9.91
CA LEU A 70 5.94 -7.06 8.97
C LEU A 70 5.45 -6.81 7.53
N PRO A 71 6.32 -6.29 6.64
CA PRO A 71 5.95 -6.13 5.25
C PRO A 71 5.56 -7.49 4.65
N TYR A 72 4.60 -7.47 3.73
CA TYR A 72 4.21 -8.68 3.01
C TYR A 72 5.40 -9.24 2.23
N ASP A 73 5.68 -10.52 2.40
CA ASP A 73 6.84 -11.23 1.84
C ASP A 73 6.46 -12.22 0.73
N GLY A 74 5.18 -12.28 0.38
CA GLY A 74 4.69 -13.15 -0.67
C GLY A 74 5.10 -12.69 -2.08
N LYS A 75 4.76 -13.53 -3.06
CA LYS A 75 4.94 -13.25 -4.49
C LYS A 75 3.57 -13.20 -5.17
N ALA A 76 3.44 -12.37 -6.19
CA ALA A 76 2.25 -12.32 -7.03
C ALA A 76 2.62 -11.97 -8.47
N HIS A 77 1.72 -12.29 -9.40
CA HIS A 77 1.87 -11.91 -10.80
C HIS A 77 0.97 -10.72 -11.11
N HIS A 78 1.54 -9.62 -11.61
CA HIS A 78 0.79 -8.42 -11.94
C HIS A 78 -0.10 -8.66 -13.17
N PRO A 79 -1.41 -8.36 -13.13
CA PRO A 79 -2.34 -8.74 -14.19
C PRO A 79 -2.27 -7.84 -15.43
N ILE A 80 -1.83 -6.57 -15.31
CA ILE A 80 -1.70 -5.64 -16.44
C ILE A 80 -0.27 -5.69 -17.01
N ASP A 81 0.73 -5.31 -16.20
CA ASP A 81 2.15 -5.37 -16.58
C ASP A 81 2.70 -6.77 -16.93
N ASN A 82 1.92 -7.84 -16.66
CA ASN A 82 2.31 -9.23 -16.90
C ASN A 82 3.71 -9.58 -16.35
N ARG A 83 3.99 -9.17 -15.11
CA ARG A 83 5.29 -9.38 -14.44
C ARG A 83 5.15 -10.01 -13.07
N ALA A 84 6.11 -10.85 -12.70
CA ALA A 84 6.22 -11.35 -11.33
C ALA A 84 6.71 -10.24 -10.38
N ILE A 85 6.09 -10.16 -9.19
CA ILE A 85 6.45 -9.25 -8.12
C ILE A 85 6.83 -10.07 -6.90
N ASP A 86 8.02 -9.79 -6.38
CA ASP A 86 8.52 -10.31 -5.11
C ASP A 86 8.45 -9.18 -4.07
N PHE A 87 7.42 -9.19 -3.22
CA PHE A 87 7.17 -8.08 -2.30
C PHE A 87 8.23 -7.97 -1.21
N ALA A 88 8.88 -9.08 -0.85
CA ALA A 88 10.00 -9.10 0.08
C ALA A 88 11.20 -8.27 -0.41
N LYS A 89 11.35 -8.13 -1.74
CA LYS A 89 12.43 -7.36 -2.37
C LYS A 89 12.07 -5.91 -2.66
N SER A 90 10.84 -5.49 -2.37
CA SER A 90 10.40 -4.11 -2.58
C SER A 90 11.17 -3.14 -1.69
N ASP A 91 11.33 -1.90 -2.15
CA ASP A 91 12.01 -0.86 -1.38
C ASP A 91 11.25 -0.55 -0.08
N VAL A 92 9.92 -0.68 -0.09
CA VAL A 92 9.08 -0.58 1.11
C VAL A 92 9.43 -1.66 2.13
N ALA A 93 9.58 -2.92 1.71
CA ALA A 93 9.94 -4.00 2.61
C ALA A 93 11.35 -3.80 3.20
N LYS A 94 12.33 -3.48 2.36
CA LYS A 94 13.71 -3.17 2.79
C LYS A 94 13.74 -2.03 3.81
N TYR A 95 13.08 -0.92 3.49
CA TYR A 95 12.99 0.25 4.37
C TYR A 95 12.35 -0.09 5.72
N ARG A 96 11.23 -0.84 5.72
CA ARG A 96 10.56 -1.26 6.96
C ARG A 96 11.46 -2.14 7.82
N HIS A 97 12.14 -3.11 7.21
CA HIS A 97 13.09 -3.96 7.94
C HIS A 97 14.23 -3.15 8.55
N GLU A 98 14.84 -2.24 7.78
CA GLU A 98 15.89 -1.36 8.26
C GLU A 98 15.40 -0.48 9.43
N LEU A 99 14.20 0.08 9.33
CA LEU A 99 13.58 0.85 10.41
C LEU A 99 13.36 0.01 11.67
N PHE A 100 12.85 -1.21 11.55
CA PHE A 100 12.66 -2.10 12.69
C PHE A 100 14.00 -2.44 13.35
N ASP A 101 15.05 -2.69 12.59
CA ASP A 101 16.38 -2.92 13.13
C ASP A 101 16.96 -1.72 13.85
N ALA A 102 16.76 -0.51 13.31
CA ALA A 102 17.16 0.73 13.98
C ALA A 102 16.39 0.94 15.29
N LEU A 103 15.08 0.69 15.30
CA LEU A 103 14.22 0.83 16.47
C LEU A 103 14.53 -0.20 17.57
N ARG A 104 14.89 -1.44 17.23
CA ARG A 104 15.34 -2.46 18.20
C ARG A 104 16.56 -2.01 18.99
N LYS A 105 17.44 -1.22 18.36
CA LYS A 105 18.66 -0.68 18.99
C LYS A 105 18.37 0.52 19.89
N GLN A 106 17.16 1.09 19.88
CA GLN A 106 16.81 2.24 20.69
C GLN A 106 16.49 1.88 22.14
N ARG A 107 16.99 2.69 23.07
CA ARG A 107 16.76 2.51 24.51
C ARG A 107 15.26 2.56 24.84
N LYS A 108 14.77 1.51 25.52
CA LYS A 108 13.37 1.35 25.97
C LYS A 108 12.33 1.24 24.84
N VAL A 109 12.73 1.10 23.58
CA VAL A 109 11.79 0.79 22.50
C VAL A 109 11.55 -0.72 22.46
N ALA A 110 10.32 -1.12 22.20
CA ALA A 110 9.90 -2.50 21.95
C ALA A 110 8.99 -2.52 20.73
N LEU A 111 9.28 -3.41 19.79
CA LEU A 111 8.43 -3.62 18.63
C LEU A 111 7.34 -4.64 18.95
N ARG A 112 6.12 -4.36 18.51
CA ARG A 112 5.01 -5.33 18.46
C ARG A 112 4.57 -5.44 17.00
N LEU A 113 5.13 -6.43 16.31
CA LEU A 113 4.93 -6.65 14.89
C LEU A 113 3.87 -7.72 14.65
N GLY A 114 2.80 -7.35 13.95
CA GLY A 114 1.86 -8.28 13.35
C GLY A 114 2.38 -8.83 12.02
N LYS A 115 1.49 -9.50 11.29
CA LYS A 115 1.74 -10.04 9.95
C LYS A 115 0.72 -9.41 8.99
N VAL A 116 1.18 -9.01 7.80
CA VAL A 116 0.30 -8.66 6.69
C VAL A 116 -0.11 -9.93 5.95
N ASN A 117 -1.40 -10.12 5.74
CA ASN A 117 -1.93 -11.24 4.96
C ASN A 117 -2.48 -10.77 3.62
N LYS A 118 -2.47 -11.69 2.64
CA LYS A 118 -3.20 -11.51 1.40
C LYS A 118 -4.64 -11.96 1.62
N ASP A 119 -5.53 -11.00 1.79
CA ASP A 119 -6.96 -11.27 2.00
C ASP A 119 -7.71 -11.41 0.67
N ARG A 120 -7.26 -10.70 -0.37
CA ARG A 120 -7.88 -10.72 -1.71
C ARG A 120 -6.81 -10.74 -2.79
N ASP A 121 -7.17 -11.29 -3.93
CA ASP A 121 -6.33 -11.18 -5.12
C ASP A 121 -6.37 -9.76 -5.72
N TRP A 122 -5.77 -9.59 -6.89
CA TRP A 122 -5.78 -8.34 -7.63
C TRP A 122 -7.19 -7.78 -7.81
N THR A 123 -7.33 -6.51 -7.48
CA THR A 123 -8.57 -5.76 -7.66
C THR A 123 -8.30 -4.54 -8.51
N ILE A 124 -9.21 -4.26 -9.44
CA ILE A 124 -9.20 -3.01 -10.20
C ILE A 124 -9.68 -1.90 -9.28
N ASN A 125 -8.99 -0.76 -9.32
CA ASN A 125 -9.39 0.42 -8.56
C ASN A 125 -10.87 0.77 -8.88
N PRO A 126 -11.72 0.97 -7.85
CA PRO A 126 -13.14 1.26 -8.02
C PRO A 126 -13.46 2.38 -9.02
N ARG A 127 -12.55 3.35 -9.19
CA ARG A 127 -12.66 4.43 -10.19
C ARG A 127 -12.80 3.92 -11.63
N TYR A 128 -12.17 2.79 -11.95
CA TYR A 128 -12.17 2.19 -13.29
C TYR A 128 -13.20 1.07 -13.41
N THR A 129 -13.48 0.34 -12.32
CA THR A 129 -14.39 -0.83 -12.33
C THR A 129 -15.73 -0.53 -12.99
N LYS A 130 -16.41 0.57 -12.60
CA LYS A 130 -17.71 0.93 -13.18
C LYS A 130 -17.62 1.26 -14.68
N LYS A 131 -16.52 1.87 -15.13
CA LYS A 131 -16.31 2.21 -16.54
C LYS A 131 -16.07 0.95 -17.37
N LEU A 132 -15.24 0.04 -16.87
CA LEU A 132 -14.91 -1.22 -17.52
C LEU A 132 -16.10 -2.17 -17.60
N LEU A 133 -16.99 -2.17 -16.60
CA LEU A 133 -18.22 -2.96 -16.64
C LEU A 133 -19.17 -2.57 -17.77
N LYS A 134 -19.05 -1.36 -18.35
CA LYS A 134 -19.81 -0.97 -19.55
C LYS A 134 -19.46 -1.82 -20.77
N THR A 135 -18.31 -2.50 -20.78
CA THR A 135 -17.98 -3.50 -21.81
C THR A 135 -19.09 -4.57 -21.93
N ARG A 136 -19.86 -4.81 -20.86
CA ARG A 136 -20.97 -5.77 -20.90
C ARG A 136 -22.08 -5.38 -21.88
N GLU A 137 -22.26 -4.09 -22.16
CA GLU A 137 -23.25 -3.59 -23.11
C GLU A 137 -22.94 -4.07 -24.55
N TRP A 138 -21.69 -4.46 -24.81
CA TRP A 138 -21.24 -5.00 -26.09
C TRP A 138 -21.53 -6.48 -26.30
N LEU A 139 -22.00 -7.20 -25.27
CA LEU A 139 -22.38 -8.60 -25.45
C LEU A 139 -23.49 -8.77 -26.49
N SER A 140 -24.44 -7.82 -26.57
CA SER A 140 -25.51 -7.87 -27.56
C SER A 140 -25.04 -7.68 -29.00
N ALA A 141 -23.90 -7.02 -29.22
CA ALA A 141 -23.30 -6.94 -30.55
C ALA A 141 -22.73 -8.31 -30.98
N LEU A 142 -22.25 -9.11 -30.03
CA LEU A 142 -21.74 -10.46 -30.31
C LEU A 142 -22.85 -11.45 -30.68
N ASP A 143 -24.10 -11.21 -30.30
CA ASP A 143 -25.25 -12.03 -30.71
C ASP A 143 -25.47 -12.05 -32.23
N GLN A 144 -24.89 -11.09 -32.95
CA GLN A 144 -24.91 -11.04 -34.42
C GLN A 144 -23.97 -12.05 -35.07
N ILE A 145 -23.02 -12.59 -34.31
CA ILE A 145 -22.11 -13.64 -34.79
C ILE A 145 -22.90 -14.96 -34.80
N PRO A 146 -23.07 -15.61 -35.98
CA PRO A 146 -23.72 -16.90 -36.06
C PRO A 146 -23.00 -17.91 -35.15
N SER A 147 -23.76 -18.73 -34.43
CA SER A 147 -23.16 -19.88 -33.73
C SER A 147 -22.53 -20.81 -34.77
N PRO A 148 -21.29 -21.29 -34.57
CA PRO A 148 -20.66 -22.17 -35.53
C PRO A 148 -21.47 -23.45 -35.70
N GLU A 149 -21.78 -23.83 -36.95
CA GLU A 149 -22.38 -25.12 -37.26
C GLU A 149 -21.28 -26.21 -37.18
N GLY A 150 -21.16 -26.86 -36.03
CA GLY A 150 -20.15 -27.88 -35.74
C GLY A 150 -18.89 -27.33 -35.06
N ASP A 151 -17.80 -28.12 -35.03
CA ASP A 151 -16.52 -27.75 -34.39
C ASP A 151 -15.64 -26.81 -35.24
N ALA A 152 -16.08 -26.47 -36.46
CA ALA A 152 -15.33 -25.61 -37.37
C ALA A 152 -15.66 -24.13 -37.14
N LEU A 153 -14.64 -23.35 -36.76
CA LEU A 153 -14.73 -21.89 -36.75
C LEU A 153 -14.82 -21.36 -38.19
N PRO A 154 -15.69 -20.38 -38.49
CA PRO A 154 -15.70 -19.75 -39.81
C PRO A 154 -14.36 -19.05 -40.10
N ASP A 155 -13.86 -19.18 -41.33
CA ASP A 155 -12.57 -18.59 -41.77
C ASP A 155 -12.54 -17.05 -41.65
N GLU A 156 -13.68 -16.39 -41.87
CA GLU A 156 -13.85 -14.95 -41.66
C GLU A 156 -15.22 -14.65 -41.03
N THR A 157 -15.24 -13.76 -40.05
CA THR A 157 -16.47 -13.23 -39.44
C THR A 157 -16.42 -11.71 -39.52
N SER A 158 -17.45 -11.09 -40.09
CA SER A 158 -17.58 -9.64 -40.13
C SER A 158 -18.68 -9.17 -39.17
N LEU A 159 -18.42 -8.05 -38.49
CA LEU A 159 -19.35 -7.40 -37.55
C LEU A 159 -19.64 -6.01 -38.07
N THR A 160 -20.90 -5.71 -38.35
CA THR A 160 -21.35 -4.38 -38.78
C THR A 160 -21.80 -3.58 -37.57
N LEU A 161 -21.03 -2.54 -37.23
CA LEU A 161 -21.30 -1.67 -36.08
C LEU A 161 -21.95 -0.37 -36.54
N THR A 162 -22.91 0.14 -35.76
CA THR A 162 -23.43 1.50 -35.96
C THR A 162 -22.34 2.55 -35.65
N PRO A 163 -22.46 3.80 -36.11
CA PRO A 163 -21.51 4.86 -35.76
C PRO A 163 -21.40 5.08 -34.24
N GLU A 164 -22.52 4.99 -33.52
CA GLU A 164 -22.57 5.13 -32.06
C GLU A 164 -21.85 3.99 -31.35
N GLN A 165 -22.08 2.76 -31.80
CA GLN A 165 -21.33 1.59 -31.36
C GLN A 165 -19.84 1.81 -31.64
N THR A 166 -19.46 2.15 -32.87
CA THR A 166 -18.05 2.38 -33.24
C THR A 166 -17.38 3.39 -32.31
N GLN A 167 -18.00 4.54 -32.03
CA GLN A 167 -17.46 5.53 -31.11
C GLN A 167 -17.32 4.99 -29.67
N SER A 168 -18.32 4.26 -29.18
CA SER A 168 -18.28 3.62 -27.86
C SER A 168 -17.13 2.60 -27.77
N LEU A 169 -16.85 1.85 -28.84
CA LEU A 169 -15.77 0.87 -28.89
C LEU A 169 -14.39 1.54 -28.90
N LEU A 170 -14.25 2.65 -29.64
CA LEU A 170 -13.03 3.46 -29.61
C LEU A 170 -12.76 4.02 -28.21
N ASN A 171 -13.79 4.56 -27.55
CA ASN A 171 -13.68 5.04 -26.17
C ASN A 171 -13.29 3.90 -25.20
N LEU A 172 -13.83 2.71 -25.41
CA LEU A 172 -13.50 1.52 -24.62
C LEU A 172 -12.05 1.09 -24.84
N ARG A 173 -11.59 1.04 -26.09
CA ARG A 173 -10.20 0.75 -26.44
C ARG A 173 -9.27 1.74 -25.76
N ASP A 174 -9.57 3.03 -25.86
CA ASP A 174 -8.75 4.08 -25.27
C ASP A 174 -8.73 3.99 -23.73
N LEU A 175 -9.85 3.59 -23.12
CA LEU A 175 -9.92 3.28 -21.69
C LEU A 175 -9.03 2.10 -21.30
N TRP A 176 -9.10 0.97 -22.02
CA TRP A 176 -8.25 -0.20 -21.76
C TRP A 176 -6.77 0.11 -21.96
N SER A 177 -6.44 0.87 -22.99
CA SER A 177 -5.06 1.33 -23.25
C SER A 177 -4.55 2.31 -22.21
N SER A 178 -5.45 3.00 -21.48
CA SER A 178 -5.07 3.92 -20.40
C SER A 178 -4.78 3.22 -19.08
N LEU A 179 -5.10 1.93 -18.93
CA LEU A 179 -4.85 1.19 -17.70
C LEU A 179 -3.35 0.89 -17.58
N ASP A 180 -2.81 1.13 -16.39
CA ASP A 180 -1.40 0.95 -16.07
C ASP A 180 -1.21 0.10 -14.79
N GLY A 181 0.05 -0.09 -14.38
CA GLY A 181 0.37 -0.80 -13.14
C GLY A 181 -0.32 -0.23 -11.88
N GLY A 182 -0.62 1.07 -11.85
CA GLY A 182 -1.29 1.73 -10.73
C GLY A 182 -2.81 1.51 -10.68
N THR A 183 -3.38 0.92 -11.73
CA THR A 183 -4.82 0.72 -11.86
C THR A 183 -5.34 -0.47 -11.05
N VAL A 184 -4.46 -1.40 -10.71
CA VAL A 184 -4.78 -2.59 -9.92
C VAL A 184 -4.02 -2.60 -8.60
N SER A 185 -4.59 -3.23 -7.58
CA SER A 185 -3.93 -3.39 -6.30
C SER A 185 -4.19 -4.78 -5.72
N LEU A 186 -3.16 -5.34 -5.09
CA LEU A 186 -3.27 -6.59 -4.35
C LEU A 186 -3.90 -6.31 -2.98
N GLY A 187 -4.91 -7.09 -2.59
CA GLY A 187 -5.61 -6.92 -1.32
C GLY A 187 -4.78 -7.41 -0.13
N LEU A 188 -3.97 -6.52 0.42
CA LEU A 188 -3.13 -6.77 1.60
C LEU A 188 -3.74 -6.13 2.85
N HIS A 189 -3.77 -6.86 3.97
CA HIS A 189 -4.40 -6.43 5.22
C HIS A 189 -3.56 -6.76 6.46
#